data_AF-A0A816UK64-F1
#
_entry.id   AF-A0A816UK64-F1
#
_cell.length_a   1.000
_cell.length_b   1.000
_cell.length_c   1.000
_cell.angle_alpha   90.00
_cell.angle_beta   90.00
_cell.angle_gamma   90.00
#
_symmetry.space_group_name_H-M   'P 1'
#
loop_
_entity.id
_entity.type
_entity.pdbx_description
1 polymer ?
#
loop_
_entity_poly.entity_id
_entity_poly.type
_entity_poly.pdbx_seq_one_letter_code
_entity_poly.pdbx_strand_id
1 'polypeptide(L)'
;MEVSSGDLEVKSPADKFFRSVTEDINGPFDNIEDKMETINLEDRTLTMRMSGCLISESYKTVKATITVSPKEDGEGSRVAWKVEFEKIRHDIEDPLLIIDTLIDVLVNYLKETDGNLLQ
;
A
#
# COMPACT_ATOMS: atom_id res chain seq x y z
N MET A 1 16.60 -7.01 4.60
CA MET A 1 15.27 -6.38 4.51
C MET A 1 15.38 -5.32 3.44
N GLU A 2 14.58 -5.46 2.39
CA GLU A 2 14.52 -4.59 1.23
C GLU A 2 13.27 -3.70 1.33
N VAL A 3 13.33 -2.51 0.74
CA VAL A 3 12.26 -1.52 0.78
C VAL A 3 12.11 -0.87 -0.59
N SER A 4 10.88 -0.86 -1.10
CA SER A 4 10.46 -0.03 -2.22
C SER A 4 9.48 1.03 -1.71
N SER A 5 9.56 2.26 -2.21
CA SER A 5 8.72 3.36 -1.72
C SER A 5 8.50 4.42 -2.79
N GLY A 6 7.43 5.20 -2.63
CA GLY A 6 7.17 6.36 -3.44
C GLY A 6 6.11 7.28 -2.83
N ASP A 7 5.76 8.32 -3.57
CA ASP A 7 4.69 9.23 -3.21
C ASP A 7 3.77 9.54 -4.38
N LEU A 8 2.53 9.90 -4.03
CA LEU A 8 1.48 10.31 -4.94
C LEU A 8 0.86 11.61 -4.41
N GLU A 9 0.73 12.58 -5.30
CA GLU A 9 -0.03 13.78 -5.07
C GLU A 9 -1.49 13.52 -5.46
N VAL A 10 -2.40 13.55 -4.49
CA VAL A 10 -3.85 13.35 -4.70
C VAL A 10 -4.60 14.65 -4.45
N LYS A 11 -5.75 14.84 -5.11
CA LYS A 11 -6.53 16.07 -5.00
C LYS A 11 -7.54 16.03 -3.86
N SER A 12 -7.90 14.83 -3.40
CA SER A 12 -8.82 14.63 -2.29
C SER A 12 -8.22 15.07 -0.95
N PRO A 13 -9.02 15.67 -0.03
CA PRO A 13 -8.55 15.99 1.32
C PRO A 13 -8.08 14.75 2.08
N ALA A 14 -7.02 14.92 2.89
CA ALA A 14 -6.34 13.81 3.58
C ALA A 14 -7.30 12.90 4.37
N ASP A 15 -8.22 13.47 5.15
CA ASP A 15 -9.15 12.69 5.97
C ASP A 15 -10.15 11.89 5.14
N LYS A 16 -10.67 12.50 4.05
CA LYS A 16 -11.63 11.85 3.15
C LYS A 16 -10.94 10.71 2.40
N PHE A 17 -9.75 10.97 1.89
CA PHE A 17 -8.96 9.98 1.16
C PHE A 17 -8.56 8.80 2.06
N PHE A 18 -7.97 9.09 3.23
CA PHE A 18 -7.54 8.05 4.15
C PHE A 18 -8.70 7.18 4.63
N ARG A 19 -9.85 7.78 4.92
CA ARG A 19 -11.06 7.03 5.28
C ARG A 19 -11.49 6.07 4.18
N SER A 20 -11.54 6.54 2.92
CA SER A 20 -11.90 5.68 1.79
C SER A 20 -10.92 4.51 1.63
N VAL A 21 -9.62 4.76 1.80
CA VAL A 21 -8.60 3.71 1.77
C VAL A 21 -8.85 2.67 2.87
N THR A 22 -9.10 3.10 4.11
CA THR A 22 -9.34 2.15 5.22
C THR A 22 -10.64 1.36 5.10
N GLU A 23 -11.62 1.86 4.35
CA GLU A 23 -12.90 1.18 4.14
C GLU A 23 -12.79 0.06 3.07
N ASP A 24 -11.87 0.18 2.10
CA ASP A 24 -11.84 -0.69 0.91
C ASP A 24 -10.47 -1.32 0.59
N ILE A 25 -9.45 -1.15 1.45
CA ILE A 25 -8.08 -1.64 1.15
C ILE A 25 -8.01 -3.14 0.85
N ASN A 26 -8.95 -3.95 1.36
CA ASN A 26 -8.94 -5.39 1.09
C ASN A 26 -9.21 -5.75 -0.37
N GLY A 27 -10.11 -5.01 -1.03
CA GLY A 27 -10.57 -5.27 -2.40
C GLY A 27 -9.44 -5.44 -3.42
N PRO A 28 -8.50 -4.48 -3.57
CA PRO A 28 -7.39 -4.62 -4.52
C PRO A 28 -6.47 -5.82 -4.23
N PHE A 29 -6.50 -6.38 -3.02
CA PHE A 29 -5.65 -7.49 -2.60
C PHE A 29 -6.44 -8.77 -2.28
N ASP A 30 -7.67 -8.94 -2.79
CA ASP A 30 -8.53 -10.10 -2.48
C ASP A 30 -7.91 -11.46 -2.85
N ASN A 31 -6.98 -11.49 -3.81
CA ASN A 31 -6.27 -12.71 -4.19
C ASN A 31 -5.16 -13.14 -3.21
N ILE A 32 -4.88 -12.34 -2.18
CA ILE A 32 -3.90 -12.69 -1.14
C ILE A 32 -4.62 -13.48 -0.05
N GLU A 33 -4.13 -14.68 0.22
CA GLU A 33 -4.74 -15.65 1.14
C GLU A 33 -4.88 -15.12 2.57
N ASP A 34 -3.83 -14.48 3.10
CA ASP A 34 -3.82 -13.97 4.47
C ASP A 34 -3.28 -12.54 4.52
N LYS A 35 -4.03 -11.69 5.20
CA LYS A 35 -3.79 -10.26 5.31
C LYS A 35 -4.14 -9.80 6.71
N MET A 36 -3.27 -8.99 7.30
CA MET A 36 -3.53 -8.35 8.59
C MET A 36 -3.30 -6.85 8.48
N GLU A 37 -4.30 -6.08 8.86
CA GLU A 37 -4.27 -4.62 8.83
C GLU A 37 -4.05 -4.02 10.21
N THR A 38 -3.38 -2.89 10.24
CA THR A 38 -3.22 -2.04 11.43
C THR A 38 -3.41 -0.60 11.01
N ILE A 39 -4.42 0.03 11.59
CA ILE A 39 -4.82 1.41 11.29
C ILE A 39 -4.45 2.30 12.47
N ASN A 40 -3.75 3.38 12.17
CA ASN A 40 -3.52 4.50 13.08
C ASN A 40 -4.20 5.74 12.49
N LEU A 41 -5.29 6.16 13.11
CA LEU A 41 -6.10 7.29 12.65
C LEU A 41 -5.42 8.64 12.90
N GLU A 42 -4.65 8.77 13.97
CA GLU A 42 -3.95 10.01 14.34
C GLU A 42 -2.88 10.35 13.30
N ASP A 43 -2.08 9.34 12.94
CA ASP A 43 -1.01 9.48 11.95
C ASP A 43 -1.49 9.24 10.51
N ARG A 44 -2.80 9.02 10.30
CA ARG A 44 -3.39 8.58 9.01
C ARG A 44 -2.54 7.55 8.30
N THR A 45 -2.18 6.51 9.06
CA THR A 45 -1.28 5.46 8.62
C THR A 45 -1.99 4.12 8.65
N LEU A 46 -1.92 3.40 7.53
CA LEU A 46 -2.41 2.05 7.37
C LEU A 46 -1.22 1.15 7.07
N THR A 47 -1.13 0.04 7.79
CA THR A 47 -0.14 -1.01 7.53
C THR A 47 -0.85 -2.31 7.25
N MET A 48 -0.49 -2.97 6.15
CA MET A 48 -0.97 -4.28 5.78
C MET A 48 0.20 -5.27 5.72
N ARG A 49 0.11 -6.36 6.47
CA ARG A 49 1.01 -7.51 6.36
C ARG A 49 0.33 -8.55 5.47
N MET A 50 1.07 -9.09 4.52
CA MET A 50 0.56 -10.04 3.53
C MET A 50 1.32 -11.36 3.59
N SER A 51 0.58 -12.47 3.52
CA SER A 51 1.09 -13.83 3.42
C SER A 51 0.17 -14.68 2.55
N GLY A 52 0.71 -15.81 2.07
CA GLY A 52 -0.02 -16.75 1.25
C GLY A 52 0.96 -17.68 0.54
N CYS A 53 0.47 -18.76 -0.07
CA CYS A 53 1.30 -19.78 -0.69
C CYS A 53 2.38 -19.17 -1.62
N LEU A 54 1.99 -18.36 -2.61
CA LEU A 54 2.92 -17.72 -3.56
C LEU A 54 3.91 -16.74 -2.90
N ILE A 55 3.46 -15.95 -1.91
CA ILE A 55 4.32 -15.00 -1.21
C ILE A 55 5.36 -15.76 -0.37
N SER A 56 4.90 -16.79 0.35
CA SER A 56 5.71 -17.58 1.28
C SER A 56 6.70 -18.54 0.61
N GLU A 57 6.64 -18.72 -0.71
CA GLU A 57 7.66 -19.45 -1.48
C GLU A 57 8.93 -18.61 -1.68
N SER A 58 8.81 -17.29 -1.67
CA SER A 58 9.90 -16.37 -2.00
C SER A 58 10.26 -15.40 -0.87
N TYR A 59 9.28 -15.02 -0.05
CA TYR A 59 9.39 -13.97 0.97
C TYR A 59 8.99 -14.49 2.35
N LYS A 60 9.81 -14.18 3.37
CA LYS A 60 9.48 -14.40 4.79
C LYS A 60 8.44 -13.39 5.28
N THR A 61 8.56 -12.15 4.80
CA THR A 61 7.68 -11.06 5.18
C THR A 61 7.44 -10.14 3.98
N VAL A 62 6.20 -9.70 3.81
CA VAL A 62 5.81 -8.59 2.92
C VAL A 62 4.85 -7.69 3.68
N LYS A 63 5.12 -6.39 3.66
CA LYS A 63 4.36 -5.39 4.40
C LYS A 63 4.23 -4.13 3.56
N ALA A 64 3.00 -3.69 3.31
CA ALA A 64 2.72 -2.38 2.73
C ALA A 64 2.35 -1.40 3.85
N THR A 65 2.85 -0.17 3.77
CA THR A 65 2.42 0.93 4.65
C THR A 65 2.08 2.14 3.80
N ILE A 66 0.95 2.75 4.10
CA ILE A 66 0.45 3.97 3.47
C ILE A 66 0.32 5.02 4.57
N THR A 67 0.82 6.23 4.31
CA THR A 67 0.66 7.39 5.18
C THR A 67 0.11 8.55 4.38
N VAL A 68 -0.94 9.19 4.87
CA VAL A 68 -1.62 10.29 4.18
C VAL A 68 -1.44 11.59 4.96
N SER A 69 -0.82 12.58 4.32
CA SER A 69 -0.59 13.91 4.90
C SER A 69 -1.28 14.98 4.05
N PRO A 70 -1.90 16.01 4.66
CA PRO A 70 -2.38 17.17 3.91
C PRO A 70 -1.21 17.88 3.22
N LYS A 71 -1.49 18.51 2.07
CA LYS A 71 -0.49 19.37 1.42
C LYS A 71 -0.33 20.69 2.16
N GLU A 72 0.82 21.34 1.99
CA GLU A 72 1.12 22.63 2.64
C GLU A 72 0.17 23.76 2.22
N ASP A 73 -0.33 23.72 0.99
CA ASP A 73 -1.30 24.68 0.44
C ASP A 73 -2.75 24.39 0.88
N GLY A 74 -2.99 23.28 1.56
CA GLY A 74 -4.31 22.83 2.02
C GLY A 74 -5.19 22.22 0.92
N GLU A 75 -4.72 22.15 -0.33
CA GLU A 75 -5.47 21.60 -1.46
C GLU A 75 -5.06 20.15 -1.75
N GLY A 76 -5.85 19.22 -1.22
CA GLY A 76 -5.64 17.78 -1.40
C GLY A 76 -4.68 17.18 -0.39
N SER A 77 -3.99 16.09 -0.78
CA SER A 77 -3.06 15.39 0.11
C SER A 77 -1.91 14.73 -0.63
N ARG A 78 -0.83 14.43 0.11
CA ARG A 78 0.28 13.59 -0.31
C ARG A 78 0.13 12.22 0.33
N VAL A 79 0.24 11.18 -0.48
CA VAL A 79 0.20 9.79 -0.04
C VAL A 79 1.59 9.21 -0.20
N ALA A 80 2.25 8.93 0.93
CA ALA A 80 3.51 8.19 0.94
C ALA A 80 3.20 6.71 1.09
N TRP A 81 3.79 5.87 0.23
CA TRP A 81 3.68 4.43 0.33
C TRP A 81 5.06 3.79 0.45
N LYS A 82 5.12 2.69 1.18
CA LYS A 82 6.30 1.82 1.25
C LYS A 82 5.88 0.35 1.26
N VAL A 83 6.66 -0.49 0.59
CA VAL A 83 6.57 -1.94 0.61
C VAL A 83 7.90 -2.46 1.16
N GLU A 84 7.82 -3.05 2.35
CA GLU A 84 8.94 -3.63 3.08
C GLU A 84 8.88 -5.17 2.91
N PHE A 85 9.97 -5.80 2.48
CA PHE A 85 9.99 -7.24 2.26
C PHE A 85 11.32 -7.89 2.62
N GLU A 86 11.27 -9.19 2.93
CA GLU A 86 12.44 -10.01 3.21
C GLU A 86 12.36 -11.32 2.44
N LYS A 87 13.31 -11.54 1.53
CA LYS A 87 13.45 -12.80 0.79
C LYS A 87 13.83 -13.95 1.73
N ILE A 88 13.42 -15.17 1.39
CA ILE A 88 13.77 -16.38 2.17
C ILE A 88 15.27 -16.68 2.05
N ARG A 89 15.86 -16.42 0.88
CA ARG A 89 17.31 -16.51 0.60
C ARG A 89 17.71 -15.47 -0.46
N HIS A 90 18.99 -15.12 -0.53
CA HIS A 90 19.50 -14.09 -1.45
C HIS A 90 19.63 -14.55 -2.91
N ASP A 91 19.59 -15.85 -3.16
CA ASP A 91 19.78 -16.50 -4.46
C ASP A 91 18.47 -16.84 -5.17
N ILE A 92 17.31 -16.52 -4.56
CA ILE A 92 16.02 -16.65 -5.22
C ILE A 92 16.03 -15.65 -6.38
N GLU A 93 16.03 -16.17 -7.61
CA GLU A 93 15.91 -15.38 -8.83
C GLU A 93 14.70 -14.47 -8.67
N ASP A 94 14.98 -13.18 -8.64
CA ASP A 94 14.11 -12.19 -8.01
C ASP A 94 12.69 -12.32 -8.59
N PRO A 95 11.68 -12.73 -7.82
CA PRO A 95 10.31 -12.60 -8.23
C PRO A 95 9.92 -11.12 -8.08
N LEU A 96 10.71 -10.23 -8.70
CA LEU A 96 10.44 -8.81 -8.88
C LEU A 96 9.01 -8.64 -9.36
N LEU A 97 8.54 -9.55 -10.22
CA LEU A 97 7.16 -9.58 -10.67
C LEU A 97 6.13 -9.56 -9.53
N ILE A 98 6.34 -10.25 -8.40
CA ILE A 98 5.38 -10.24 -7.28
C ILE A 98 5.37 -8.87 -6.59
N ILE A 99 6.54 -8.35 -6.20
CA ILE A 99 6.61 -7.07 -5.49
C ILE A 99 6.21 -5.91 -6.41
N ASP A 100 6.67 -5.91 -7.65
CA ASP A 100 6.32 -4.91 -8.66
C ASP A 100 4.82 -4.95 -8.95
N THR A 101 4.22 -6.14 -9.10
CA THR A 101 2.76 -6.26 -9.27
C THR A 101 2.01 -5.74 -8.04
N LEU A 102 2.47 -6.04 -6.82
CA LEU A 102 1.86 -5.52 -5.59
C LEU A 102 1.94 -3.99 -5.53
N ILE A 103 3.07 -3.40 -5.94
CA ILE A 103 3.25 -1.94 -6.02
C ILE A 103 2.32 -1.35 -7.08
N ASP A 104 2.25 -1.95 -8.26
CA ASP A 104 1.39 -1.47 -9.35
C ASP A 104 -0.09 -1.50 -8.95
N VAL A 105 -0.54 -2.59 -8.34
CA VAL A 105 -1.91 -2.72 -7.80
C VAL A 105 -2.16 -1.65 -6.74
N LEU A 106 -1.24 -1.48 -5.79
CA LEU A 106 -1.36 -0.46 -4.74
C LEU A 106 -1.47 0.95 -5.34
N VAL A 107 -0.56 1.31 -6.23
CA VAL A 107 -0.48 2.65 -6.83
C VAL A 107 -1.71 2.94 -7.70
N ASN A 108 -2.18 1.96 -8.47
CA ASN A 108 -3.38 2.13 -9.29
C ASN A 108 -4.62 2.28 -8.42
N TYR A 109 -4.79 1.46 -7.38
CA TYR A 109 -5.87 1.60 -6.41
C TYR A 109 -5.90 2.98 -5.75
N LEU A 110 -4.74 3.52 -5.35
CA LEU A 110 -4.66 4.86 -4.75
C LEU A 110 -5.09 5.96 -5.73
N LYS A 111 -4.72 5.85 -7.01
CA LYS A 111 -5.15 6.78 -8.06
C LYS A 111 -6.65 6.68 -8.35
N GLU A 112 -7.18 5.47 -8.44
CA GLU A 112 -8.61 5.23 -8.65
C GLU A 112 -9.45 5.75 -7.49
N THR A 113 -9.00 5.53 -6.26
CA THR A 113 -9.63 6.08 -5.04
C THR A 113 -9.72 7.60 -5.11
N ASP A 114 -8.64 8.30 -5.47
CA ASP A 114 -8.68 9.76 -5.62
C ASP A 114 -9.67 10.17 -6.72
N GLY A 115 -9.62 9.49 -7.88
CA GLY A 115 -10.54 9.74 -8.99
C GLY A 115 -12.02 9.60 -8.58
N ASN A 116 -12.36 8.55 -7.85
CA ASN A 116 -13.73 8.26 -7.40
C ASN A 116 -14.23 9.29 -6.37
N LEU A 117 -13.36 9.82 -5.52
CA LEU A 117 -13.71 10.81 -4.50
C LEU A 117 -13.96 12.22 -5.05
N LEU A 118 -13.55 12.48 -6.29
CA LEU A 118 -13.67 13.76 -6.99
C LEU A 118 -14.86 13.81 -7.98
N GLN A 119 -15.58 12.71 -8.15
CA GLN A 119 -16.79 12.62 -8.98
C GLN A 119 -18.02 13.23 -8.29
#